data_AF-A0A345ZQL6-F1
#
_entry.id   AF-A0A345ZQL6-F1
#
_cell.length_a   1.000
_cell.length_b   1.000
_cell.length_c   1.000
_cell.angle_alpha   90.00
_cell.angle_beta   90.00
_cell.angle_gamma   90.00
#
_symmetry.space_group_name_H-M   'P 1'
#
loop_
_entity.id
_entity.type
_entity.pdbx_description
1 polymer ?
#
loop_
_entity_poly.entity_id
_entity_poly.type
_entity_poly.pdbx_seq_one_letter_code
_entity_poly.pdbx_strand_id
1 'polypeptide(L)'
;MLTKIVAGAVLAGSVLAALPASAETLFKIVTVKDDIIVGLNDAELKEFGGDAGGIAKAIAAKGSVTLWQYSVAQKDGERVVAPRLKTGVLANSSLRVEPYTQPFKVLPHE
;
A
#
# COMPACT_ATOMS: atom_id res chain seq x y z
N MET A 1 -48.82 -23.24 -37.41
CA MET A 1 -48.45 -21.85 -37.05
C MET A 1 -47.22 -21.90 -36.16
N LEU A 2 -46.15 -21.26 -36.61
CA LEU A 2 -44.79 -21.26 -36.07
C LEU A 2 -44.70 -20.24 -34.92
N THR A 3 -44.25 -20.61 -33.71
CA THR A 3 -43.85 -19.62 -32.69
C THR A 3 -42.45 -19.94 -32.16
N LYS A 4 -41.64 -18.88 -32.08
CA LYS A 4 -40.19 -18.85 -32.09
C LYS A 4 -39.56 -18.89 -30.68
N ILE A 5 -38.34 -19.43 -30.69
CA ILE A 5 -37.15 -19.30 -29.82
C ILE A 5 -37.04 -17.98 -29.04
N VAL A 6 -36.49 -18.00 -27.81
CA VAL A 6 -35.18 -17.39 -27.42
C VAL A 6 -34.84 -17.75 -25.96
N ALA A 7 -33.71 -18.47 -25.80
CA ALA A 7 -33.00 -18.66 -24.54
C ALA A 7 -32.08 -17.45 -24.30
N GLY A 8 -32.20 -16.82 -23.13
CA GLY A 8 -31.30 -15.74 -22.70
C GLY A 8 -30.41 -16.24 -21.57
N ALA A 9 -29.18 -16.69 -21.89
CA ALA A 9 -28.15 -16.95 -20.91
C ALA A 9 -27.46 -15.63 -20.54
N VAL A 10 -27.69 -15.13 -19.33
CA VAL A 10 -26.96 -13.97 -18.79
C VAL A 10 -25.66 -14.47 -18.18
N LEU A 11 -24.55 -14.22 -18.89
CA LEU A 11 -23.21 -14.35 -18.34
C LEU A 11 -23.00 -13.22 -17.33
N ALA A 12 -23.00 -13.57 -16.04
CA ALA A 12 -22.56 -12.68 -14.98
C ALA A 12 -21.04 -12.48 -15.11
N GLY A 13 -20.64 -11.42 -15.82
CA GLY A 13 -19.25 -10.98 -15.88
C GLY A 13 -18.83 -10.45 -14.51
N SER A 14 -17.93 -11.15 -13.84
CA SER A 14 -17.25 -10.66 -12.65
C SER A 14 -16.39 -9.46 -13.03
N VAL A 15 -16.89 -8.24 -12.82
CA VAL A 15 -16.05 -7.04 -12.84
C VAL A 15 -15.15 -7.13 -11.61
N LEU A 16 -13.91 -7.57 -11.80
CA LEU A 16 -12.82 -7.19 -10.91
C LEU A 16 -12.71 -5.67 -11.02
N ALA A 17 -13.34 -4.96 -10.08
CA ALA A 17 -13.10 -3.54 -9.91
C ALA A 17 -11.59 -3.37 -9.75
N ALA A 18 -10.95 -2.71 -10.71
CA ALA A 18 -9.59 -2.26 -10.58
C ALA A 18 -9.57 -1.34 -9.34
N LEU A 19 -8.89 -1.81 -8.28
CA LEU A 19 -8.54 -0.97 -7.15
C LEU A 19 -7.89 0.29 -7.72
N PRO A 20 -8.31 1.51 -7.29
CA PRO A 20 -7.63 2.72 -7.74
C PRO A 20 -6.14 2.51 -7.49
N ALA A 21 -5.33 2.75 -8.53
CA ALA A 21 -3.87 2.78 -8.39
C ALA A 21 -3.58 3.63 -7.16
N SER A 22 -3.14 2.97 -6.10
CA SER A 22 -2.91 3.61 -4.81
C SER A 22 -2.04 4.83 -5.06
N ALA A 23 -2.40 5.97 -4.48
CA ALA A 23 -1.50 7.12 -4.55
C ALA A 23 -0.11 6.79 -3.97
N GLU A 24 -0.05 5.77 -3.10
CA GLU A 24 1.11 5.36 -2.33
C GLU A 24 1.12 3.84 -2.18
N THR A 25 2.30 3.23 -2.35
CA THR A 25 2.49 1.82 -2.02
C THR A 25 2.87 1.69 -0.56
N LEU A 26 2.11 0.88 0.19
CA LEU A 26 2.28 0.74 1.62
C LEU A 26 3.10 -0.49 2.00
N PHE A 27 3.95 -0.31 3.00
CA PHE A 27 4.75 -1.36 3.62
C PHE A 27 4.61 -1.31 5.13
N LYS A 28 4.72 -2.46 5.76
CA LYS A 28 4.87 -2.59 7.19
C LYS A 28 6.35 -2.76 7.51
N ILE A 29 6.88 -1.88 8.36
CA ILE A 29 8.19 -2.07 8.98
C ILE A 29 7.95 -2.76 10.31
N VAL A 30 8.50 -3.94 10.50
CA VAL A 30 8.41 -4.70 11.74
C VAL A 30 9.75 -4.66 12.45
N THR A 31 9.74 -4.24 13.70
CA THR A 31 10.91 -4.28 14.58
C THR A 31 10.63 -5.21 15.77
N VAL A 32 11.63 -5.38 16.63
CA VAL A 32 11.47 -6.13 17.90
C VAL A 32 10.52 -5.45 18.88
N LYS A 33 10.33 -4.12 18.76
CA LYS A 33 9.55 -3.34 19.71
C LYS A 33 8.12 -3.10 19.23
N ASP A 34 7.99 -2.75 17.95
CA ASP A 34 6.74 -2.31 17.35
C ASP A 34 6.77 -2.45 15.82
N ASP A 35 5.60 -2.29 15.21
CA ASP A 35 5.44 -2.15 13.78
C ASP A 35 4.85 -0.79 13.40
N ILE A 36 5.24 -0.31 12.22
CA ILE A 36 4.70 0.93 11.64
C ILE A 36 4.33 0.69 10.18
N ILE A 37 3.28 1.38 9.73
CA ILE A 37 2.95 1.43 8.30
C ILE A 37 3.63 2.64 7.70
N VAL A 38 4.33 2.43 6.59
CA VAL A 38 4.96 3.48 5.80
C VAL A 38 4.41 3.44 4.38
N GLY A 39 4.40 4.59 3.72
CA GLY A 39 3.98 4.73 2.32
C GLY A 39 5.08 5.36 1.50
N LEU A 40 5.18 4.90 0.25
CA LEU A 40 6.13 5.41 -0.74
C LEU A 40 5.40 5.67 -2.06
N ASN A 41 5.71 6.81 -2.66
CA ASN A 41 5.23 7.12 -4.01
C ASN A 41 6.10 6.37 -5.03
N ASP A 42 5.72 6.37 -6.30
CA ASP A 42 6.41 5.60 -7.34
C ASP A 42 7.90 5.98 -7.50
N ALA A 43 8.23 7.26 -7.32
CA ALA A 43 9.61 7.74 -7.45
C ALA A 43 10.48 7.28 -6.28
N GLU A 44 9.98 7.43 -5.06
CA GLU A 44 10.65 6.93 -3.85
C GLU A 44 10.77 5.41 -3.90
N LEU A 45 9.69 4.70 -4.23
CA LEU A 45 9.70 3.24 -4.32
C LEU A 45 10.77 2.76 -5.29
N LYS A 46 10.92 3.42 -6.44
CA LYS A 46 11.99 3.14 -7.40
C LYS A 46 13.39 3.43 -6.84
N GLU A 47 13.58 4.53 -6.11
CA GLU A 47 14.86 4.83 -5.43
C GLU A 47 15.23 3.74 -4.42
N PHE A 48 14.23 3.21 -3.70
CA PHE A 48 14.42 2.14 -2.72
C PHE A 48 14.41 0.74 -3.32
N GLY A 49 14.43 0.57 -4.65
CA GLY A 49 14.59 -0.73 -5.31
C GLY A 49 13.29 -1.46 -5.69
N GLY A 50 12.13 -0.81 -5.52
CA GLY A 50 10.86 -1.23 -6.13
C GLY A 50 9.99 -2.15 -5.29
N ASP A 51 10.53 -2.77 -4.24
CA ASP A 51 9.81 -3.73 -3.41
C ASP A 51 10.30 -3.74 -1.96
N ALA A 52 9.67 -4.59 -1.13
CA ALA A 52 10.02 -4.73 0.29
C ALA A 52 11.49 -5.12 0.52
N GLY A 53 12.05 -5.97 -0.35
CA GLY A 53 13.43 -6.41 -0.26
C GLY A 53 14.43 -5.29 -0.60
N GLY A 54 14.09 -4.46 -1.59
CA GLY A 54 14.82 -3.24 -1.92
C GLY A 54 14.86 -2.27 -0.75
N ILE A 55 13.70 -1.97 -0.15
CA ILE A 55 13.60 -1.06 0.99
C ILE A 55 14.45 -1.57 2.17
N ALA A 56 14.36 -2.86 2.49
CA ALA A 56 15.16 -3.48 3.55
C ALA A 56 16.67 -3.34 3.28
N LYS A 57 17.12 -3.59 2.05
CA LYS A 57 18.52 -3.41 1.64
C LYS A 57 18.97 -1.96 1.74
N ALA A 58 18.11 -1.01 1.34
CA ALA A 58 18.43 0.40 1.42
C ALA A 58 18.55 0.89 2.87
N ILE A 59 17.67 0.44 3.77
CA ILE A 59 17.77 0.70 5.21
C ILE A 59 19.11 0.16 5.74
N ALA A 60 19.44 -1.10 5.43
CA ALA A 60 20.68 -1.73 5.88
C ALA A 60 21.93 -1.01 5.35
N ALA A 61 21.93 -0.60 4.07
CA ALA A 61 23.07 0.06 3.43
C ALA A 61 23.27 1.50 3.92
N LYS A 62 22.19 2.27 4.09
CA LYS A 62 22.25 3.67 4.53
C LYS A 62 22.36 3.82 6.05
N GLY A 63 22.13 2.75 6.81
CA GLY A 63 22.10 2.75 8.28
C GLY A 63 20.83 3.38 8.88
N SER A 64 20.25 4.36 8.20
CA SER A 64 18.94 4.92 8.49
C SER A 64 18.32 5.55 7.25
N VAL A 65 16.98 5.58 7.19
CA VAL A 65 16.21 6.28 6.16
C VAL A 65 15.04 7.01 6.80
N THR A 66 14.54 8.05 6.15
CA THR A 66 13.33 8.75 6.60
C THR A 66 12.18 8.38 5.67
N LEU A 67 11.07 7.88 6.22
CA LEU A 67 9.88 7.47 5.46
C LEU A 67 8.62 8.13 6.03
N TRP A 68 7.61 8.33 5.19
CA TRP A 68 6.30 8.76 5.65
C TRP A 68 5.58 7.63 6.38
N GLN A 69 5.19 7.86 7.64
CA GLN A 69 4.31 6.99 8.39
C GLN A 69 2.85 7.24 8.02
N TYR A 70 2.08 6.15 7.87
CA TYR A 70 0.67 6.17 7.55
C TYR A 70 -0.17 5.61 8.70
N SER A 71 -1.39 6.12 8.82
CA SER A 71 -2.37 5.64 9.79
C SER A 71 -3.80 5.83 9.30
N VAL A 72 -4.73 5.07 9.88
CA VAL A 72 -6.16 5.27 9.62
C VAL A 72 -6.59 6.60 10.23
N ALA A 73 -7.24 7.43 9.43
CA ALA A 73 -7.78 8.72 9.79
C ALA A 73 -9.24 8.84 9.33
N GLN A 74 -9.89 9.92 9.76
CA GLN A 74 -11.21 10.31 9.27
C GLN A 74 -11.05 11.57 8.42
N LYS A 75 -11.59 11.56 7.20
CA LYS A 75 -11.64 12.72 6.32
C LYS A 75 -13.03 12.80 5.71
N ASP A 76 -13.68 13.94 5.89
CA ASP A 76 -15.03 14.20 5.35
C ASP A 76 -16.07 13.12 5.73
N GLY A 77 -15.92 12.53 6.91
CA GLY A 77 -16.80 11.46 7.42
C GLY A 77 -16.47 10.04 6.94
N GLU A 78 -15.42 9.87 6.12
CA GLU A 78 -14.96 8.58 5.62
C GLU A 78 -13.64 8.15 6.28
N ARG A 79 -13.50 6.83 6.53
CA ARG A 79 -12.21 6.25 6.94
C ARG A 79 -11.27 6.18 5.75
N VAL A 80 -10.12 6.81 5.90
CA VAL A 80 -9.04 6.81 4.94
C VAL A 80 -7.74 6.39 5.62
N VAL A 81 -6.72 6.09 4.83
CA VAL A 81 -5.35 5.99 5.35
C VAL A 81 -4.53 7.12 4.77
N ALA A 82 -3.95 7.92 5.66
CA ALA A 82 -3.34 9.18 5.33
C ALA A 82 -1.92 9.28 5.93
N PRO A 83 -1.03 10.07 5.31
CA PRO A 83 0.26 10.37 5.89
C PRO A 83 0.08 11.09 7.22
N ARG A 84 0.89 10.71 8.21
CA ARG A 84 0.85 11.26 9.56
C ARG A 84 2.06 12.13 9.84
N LEU A 85 3.27 11.60 9.63
CA LEU A 85 4.54 12.26 9.89
C LEU A 85 5.69 11.54 9.18
N LYS A 86 6.84 12.20 9.01
CA LYS A 86 8.08 11.57 8.57
C LYS A 86 8.78 10.91 9.79
N THR A 87 9.14 9.63 9.67
CA THR A 87 9.82 8.83 10.70
C THR A 87 11.18 8.37 10.22
N GLY A 88 12.21 8.53 11.05
CA GLY A 88 13.50 7.89 10.86
C GLY A 88 13.42 6.40 11.21
N VAL A 89 13.76 5.54 10.26
CA VAL A 89 13.85 4.09 10.40
C VAL A 89 15.33 3.72 10.43
N LEU A 90 15.79 3.18 11.56
CA LEU A 90 17.16 2.77 11.76
C LEU A 90 17.35 1.30 11.35
N ALA A 91 18.51 0.99 10.78
CA ALA A 91 18.90 -0.39 10.50
C ALA A 91 18.99 -1.20 11.80
N ASN A 92 18.45 -2.41 11.76
CA ASN A 92 18.53 -3.38 12.85
C ASN A 92 18.54 -4.79 12.25
N SER A 93 19.26 -5.73 12.87
CA SER A 93 19.41 -7.10 12.38
C SER A 93 18.10 -7.90 12.34
N SER A 94 17.11 -7.49 13.13
CA SER A 94 15.79 -8.12 13.19
C SER A 94 14.69 -7.29 12.51
N LEU A 95 15.05 -6.20 11.81
CA LEU A 95 14.10 -5.40 11.05
C LEU A 95 13.61 -6.19 9.83
N ARG A 96 12.29 -6.19 9.62
CA ARG A 96 11.66 -6.73 8.41
C ARG A 96 10.83 -5.66 7.72
N VAL A 97 10.75 -5.76 6.40
CA VAL A 97 9.86 -4.97 5.57
C VAL A 97 8.91 -5.94 4.90
N GLU A 98 7.61 -5.70 5.04
CA GLU A 98 6.54 -6.56 4.53
C GLU A 98 5.57 -5.71 3.69
N PRO A 99 5.07 -6.18 2.54
CA PRO A 99 3.99 -5.49 1.83
C PRO A 99 2.76 -5.33 2.73
N TYR A 100 2.09 -4.18 2.66
CA TYR A 100 0.90 -3.92 3.46
C TYR A 100 -0.30 -3.55 2.58
N THR A 101 -1.39 -4.30 2.73
CA THR A 101 -2.66 -4.05 2.03
C THR A 101 -3.74 -3.65 3.03
N GLN A 102 -4.72 -2.89 2.54
CA GLN A 102 -5.80 -2.36 3.36
C GLN A 102 -7.08 -2.16 2.55
N PRO A 103 -8.24 -2.07 3.22
CA PRO A 103 -9.51 -1.86 2.54
C PRO A 103 -9.87 -0.38 2.33
N PHE A 104 -9.20 0.57 3.00
CA PHE A 104 -9.55 2.00 2.90
C PHE A 104 -8.78 2.70 1.78
N LYS A 105 -9.31 3.84 1.35
CA LYS A 105 -8.63 4.69 0.39
C LYS A 105 -7.34 5.24 1.00
N VAL A 106 -6.23 5.08 0.28
CA VAL A 106 -4.94 5.66 0.63
C VAL A 106 -4.82 7.05 0.02
N LEU A 107 -4.47 8.04 0.83
CA LEU A 107 -4.22 9.41 0.37
C LEU A 107 -2.73 9.61 0.06
N PRO A 108 -2.38 10.39 -0.99
CA PRO A 108 -0.98 10.72 -1.27
C PRO A 108 -0.33 11.47 -0.11
N HIS A 109 0.98 11.31 0.03
CA HIS A 109 1.80 12.41 0.54
C HIS A 109 2.32 13.24 -0.65
N GLU A 110 2.79 14.46 -0.36
CA GLU A 110 3.38 15.45 -1.29
C GLU A 110 3.06 15.31 -2.81
#